data_AF-A0A6G0HVT6-F1
#
_entry.id   AF-A0A6G0HVT6-F1
#
_cell.length_a   1.000
_cell.length_b   1.000
_cell.length_c   1.000
_cell.angle_alpha   90.00
_cell.angle_beta   90.00
_cell.angle_gamma   90.00
#
_symmetry.space_group_name_H-M   'P 1'
#
loop_
_entity.id
_entity.type
_entity.pdbx_description
1 polymer ?
#
loop_
_entity_poly.entity_id
_entity_poly.type
_entity_poly.pdbx_seq_one_letter_code
_entity_poly.pdbx_strand_id
1 'polypeptide(L)'
;MWEGLRWPGLVSPGQGDRNLIQGLAWVTPPIVLFAALGSRDADRRASVLELLFTWIGSLTSGEYPRLQDDSVNMTREIRDVTRDKKLWRTFFISPANNVCFYGECSYYCSTEHALCGKPDQIEGSLAAFLPDLNLAKRKTWRNPWRRSYHKRKKAEWEVDPDYCDEVKQTPPYDRGTRLLDIMDMTIFDFLMGNMDRHHYETFEKFGNDTFIIHLDNGRGFGKHSHDELSILVPLSQCCRVRKSTYLRLQLLAKEDYQLSSLMEESLLRDPTVPHPHPASPPGHGPQAPAGAAGPCRDA
;
A
#
# COMPACT_ATOMS: atom_id res chain seq x y z
N MET A 1 -30.12 3.69 -32.35
CA MET A 1 -29.15 4.78 -32.17
C MET A 1 -28.66 4.69 -30.74
N TRP A 2 -27.56 4.04 -30.42
CA TRP A 2 -26.22 4.21 -30.98
C TRP A 2 -25.46 2.89 -31.05
N GLU A 3 -25.08 2.50 -32.28
CA GLU A 3 -23.93 1.65 -32.55
C GLU A 3 -22.69 2.54 -32.70
N GLY A 4 -21.50 1.98 -32.42
CA GLY A 4 -20.28 2.37 -33.12
C GLY A 4 -19.32 3.31 -32.40
N LEU A 5 -18.33 2.73 -31.71
CA LEU A 5 -16.96 3.27 -31.67
C LEU A 5 -15.98 2.08 -31.71
N ARG A 6 -15.60 1.73 -32.94
CA ARG A 6 -14.49 0.84 -33.28
C ARG A 6 -13.23 1.70 -33.37
N TRP A 7 -12.19 1.39 -32.59
CA TRP A 7 -10.87 2.00 -32.76
C TRP A 7 -10.06 1.19 -33.79
N PRO A 8 -9.50 1.81 -34.86
CA PRO A 8 -8.61 1.14 -35.79
C PRO A 8 -7.13 1.31 -35.39
N GLY A 9 -6.33 0.27 -35.65
CA GLY A 9 -4.90 0.42 -35.94
C GLY A 9 -3.92 0.29 -34.77
N LEU A 10 -3.66 -0.94 -34.32
CA LEU A 10 -2.37 -1.33 -33.71
C LEU A 10 -1.89 -2.59 -34.42
N VAL A 11 -0.83 -2.41 -35.21
CA VAL A 11 -0.11 -3.46 -35.93
C VAL A 11 0.38 -4.51 -34.92
N SER A 12 0.01 -5.77 -35.14
CA SER A 12 0.42 -6.91 -34.33
C SER A 12 1.93 -7.16 -34.43
N PRO A 13 2.64 -7.35 -33.32
CA PRO A 13 3.80 -8.22 -33.27
C PRO A 13 3.37 -9.60 -32.74
N GLY A 14 3.68 -10.63 -33.54
CA GLY A 14 4.01 -12.00 -33.11
C GLY A 14 3.08 -12.68 -32.10
N GLN A 15 2.24 -13.56 -32.61
CA GLN A 15 1.48 -14.55 -31.85
C GLN A 15 2.44 -15.59 -31.23
N GLY A 16 3.00 -15.28 -30.06
CA GLY A 16 3.80 -16.19 -29.25
C GLY A 16 3.83 -15.69 -27.81
N ASP A 17 3.52 -16.57 -26.86
CA ASP A 17 3.70 -16.36 -25.41
C ASP A 17 2.68 -15.50 -24.62
N ARG A 18 1.43 -15.38 -25.08
CA ARG A 18 0.32 -14.95 -24.18
C ARG A 18 -0.23 -16.07 -23.29
N ASN A 19 0.15 -17.32 -23.51
CA ASN A 19 -0.39 -18.47 -22.78
C ASN A 19 0.29 -18.77 -21.44
N LEU A 20 1.43 -18.14 -21.11
CA LEU A 20 2.14 -18.46 -19.87
C LEU A 20 1.53 -17.77 -18.63
N ILE A 21 0.96 -16.57 -18.78
CA ILE A 21 0.39 -15.79 -17.66
C ILE A 21 -1.00 -16.30 -17.27
N GLN A 22 -1.79 -16.80 -18.22
CA GLN A 22 -3.10 -17.40 -17.91
C GLN A 22 -3.00 -18.82 -17.31
N GLY A 23 -1.86 -19.52 -17.48
CA GLY A 23 -1.66 -20.89 -17.02
C GLY A 23 -1.12 -21.06 -15.60
N LEU A 24 -0.59 -19.99 -14.98
CA LEU A 24 0.05 -20.08 -13.65
C LEU A 24 -0.90 -19.82 -12.47
N ALA A 25 -2.18 -19.53 -12.74
CA ALA A 25 -3.19 -19.25 -11.71
C ALA A 25 -3.70 -20.49 -10.93
N TRP A 26 -3.22 -21.70 -11.24
CA TRP A 26 -3.82 -22.94 -10.75
C TRP A 26 -2.84 -24.02 -10.29
N VAL A 27 -1.70 -23.69 -9.68
CA VAL A 27 -0.96 -24.72 -8.93
C VAL A 27 -0.30 -24.12 -7.70
N THR A 28 -0.66 -24.67 -6.54
CA THR A 28 -0.13 -24.50 -5.16
C THR A 28 -1.00 -23.68 -4.20
N PRO A 29 -1.25 -24.20 -2.97
CA PRO A 29 -2.04 -23.48 -1.97
C PRO A 29 -1.27 -22.24 -1.49
N PRO A 30 -1.94 -21.11 -1.28
CA PRO A 30 -1.26 -19.90 -0.79
C PRO A 30 -0.86 -20.13 0.67
N ILE A 31 0.44 -20.21 0.93
CA ILE A 31 0.98 -19.93 2.26
C ILE A 31 0.94 -18.41 2.39
N VAL A 32 0.32 -17.90 3.45
CA VAL A 32 0.06 -16.46 3.65
C VAL A 32 1.10 -15.89 4.61
N LEU A 33 1.66 -14.71 4.30
CA LEU A 33 2.57 -14.01 5.21
C LEU A 33 1.77 -12.98 6.03
N PHE A 34 1.84 -13.11 7.35
CA PHE A 34 1.21 -12.20 8.31
C PHE A 34 2.10 -10.99 8.58
N ALA A 35 1.61 -9.79 8.31
CA ALA A 35 2.16 -8.55 8.86
C ALA A 35 1.15 -7.99 9.87
N ALA A 36 1.39 -8.22 11.15
CA ALA A 36 0.60 -7.65 12.23
C ALA A 36 1.26 -6.33 12.67
N LEU A 37 0.54 -5.20 12.51
CA LEU A 37 1.04 -3.87 12.83
C LEU A 37 0.49 -3.41 14.18
N GLY A 38 1.37 -3.34 15.19
CA GLY A 38 0.96 -2.99 16.55
C GLY A 38 0.53 -1.54 16.70
N SER A 39 -0.78 -1.31 16.87
CA SER A 39 -1.44 -0.24 17.65
C SER A 39 -2.86 -0.10 17.13
N ARG A 40 -3.85 0.19 17.99
CA ARG A 40 -5.27 0.36 17.59
C ARG A 40 -5.52 1.48 16.55
N ASP A 41 -4.55 2.38 16.34
CA ASP A 41 -4.54 3.40 15.27
C ASP A 41 -3.55 3.08 14.12
N ALA A 42 -2.78 2.00 14.26
CA ALA A 42 -1.92 1.42 13.23
C ALA A 42 -2.59 0.26 12.49
N ASP A 43 -3.61 -0.38 13.09
CA ASP A 43 -4.39 -1.46 12.49
C ASP A 43 -5.10 -1.02 11.18
N ARG A 44 -5.51 0.25 11.07
CA ARG A 44 -6.06 0.83 9.81
C ARG A 44 -5.02 1.15 8.73
N ARG A 45 -3.72 1.02 9.02
CA ARG A 45 -2.65 1.51 8.11
C ARG A 45 -2.28 0.50 7.02
N ALA A 46 -2.43 -0.80 7.27
CA ALA A 46 -2.20 -1.83 6.26
C ALA A 46 -3.31 -1.85 5.21
N SER A 47 -4.56 -1.72 5.67
CA SER A 47 -5.80 -1.68 4.87
C SER A 47 -5.87 -0.58 3.82
N VAL A 48 -5.39 0.61 4.16
CA VAL A 48 -5.42 1.77 3.25
C VAL A 48 -4.37 1.64 2.14
N LEU A 49 -3.28 0.92 2.39
CA LEU A 49 -2.21 0.69 1.43
C LEU A 49 -2.69 -0.21 0.29
N GLU A 50 -3.42 -1.28 0.60
CA GLU A 50 -3.90 -2.33 -0.30
C GLU A 50 -4.68 -1.86 -1.54
N LEU A 51 -5.60 -0.92 -1.33
CA LEU A 51 -6.54 -0.50 -2.36
C LEU A 51 -6.01 0.68 -3.17
N LEU A 52 -5.07 1.43 -2.60
CA LEU A 52 -4.23 2.36 -3.36
C LEU A 52 -3.34 1.61 -4.37
N PHE A 53 -2.81 0.42 -4.03
CA PHE A 53 -2.01 -0.38 -4.97
C PHE A 53 -2.79 -0.84 -6.19
N THR A 54 -4.08 -1.12 -6.05
CA THR A 54 -4.89 -1.59 -7.18
C THR A 54 -5.32 -0.42 -8.07
N TRP A 55 -5.58 0.76 -7.51
CA TRP A 55 -6.06 1.93 -8.27
C TRP A 55 -4.96 2.91 -8.67
N ILE A 56 -4.16 3.44 -7.72
CA ILE A 56 -3.02 4.32 -8.03
C ILE A 56 -1.91 3.52 -8.71
N GLY A 57 -1.73 2.27 -8.29
CA GLY A 57 -0.77 1.39 -8.93
C GLY A 57 -1.12 1.04 -10.38
N SER A 58 -2.40 1.01 -10.76
CA SER A 58 -2.83 0.92 -12.18
C SER A 58 -2.56 2.21 -12.98
N LEU A 59 -2.33 3.35 -12.31
CA LEU A 59 -1.94 4.61 -12.99
C LEU A 59 -0.47 4.59 -13.40
N THR A 60 0.37 3.97 -12.57
CA THR A 60 1.76 3.62 -12.85
C THR A 60 1.77 2.32 -13.67
N SER A 61 2.75 2.06 -14.54
CA SER A 61 2.71 0.81 -15.34
C SER A 61 3.11 -0.45 -14.52
N GLY A 62 2.95 -0.42 -13.19
CA GLY A 62 3.45 -1.43 -12.24
C GLY A 62 2.44 -2.52 -11.88
N GLU A 63 2.95 -3.69 -11.50
CA GLU A 63 2.14 -4.77 -10.90
C GLU A 63 2.41 -4.87 -9.39
N TYR A 64 1.36 -5.24 -8.67
CA TYR A 64 1.32 -5.28 -7.21
C TYR A 64 0.73 -6.62 -6.78
N PRO A 65 1.24 -7.24 -5.70
CA PRO A 65 0.58 -8.40 -5.12
C PRO A 65 -0.83 -8.01 -4.64
N ARG A 66 -1.80 -8.91 -4.86
CA ARG A 66 -3.13 -8.74 -4.26
C ARG A 66 -3.03 -8.87 -2.76
N LEU A 67 -3.87 -8.10 -2.11
CA LEU A 67 -3.76 -7.64 -0.76
C LEU A 67 -5.23 -7.77 -0.26
N GLN A 68 -5.45 -8.44 0.88
CA GLN A 68 -6.76 -8.51 1.56
C GLN A 68 -6.60 -8.37 3.08
N ASP A 69 -7.45 -7.58 3.74
CA ASP A 69 -7.51 -7.57 5.19
C ASP A 69 -8.38 -8.71 5.74
N ASP A 70 -7.93 -9.30 6.86
CA ASP A 70 -8.63 -10.40 7.51
C ASP A 70 -8.50 -10.34 9.03
N SER A 71 -9.53 -10.84 9.73
CA SER A 71 -9.50 -11.03 11.18
C SER A 71 -9.04 -12.45 11.48
N VAL A 72 -7.88 -12.55 12.13
CA VAL A 72 -7.17 -13.82 12.25
C VAL A 72 -7.15 -14.26 13.71
N ASN A 73 -7.56 -15.50 13.95
CA ASN A 73 -7.45 -16.12 15.26
C ASN A 73 -6.00 -16.56 15.52
N MET A 74 -5.27 -15.80 16.33
CA MET A 74 -3.86 -16.04 16.61
C MET A 74 -3.59 -17.40 17.23
N THR A 75 -4.55 -17.94 17.98
CA THR A 75 -4.41 -19.25 18.62
C THR A 75 -4.45 -20.35 17.56
N ARG A 76 -5.57 -20.44 16.83
CA ARG A 76 -5.84 -21.55 15.90
C ARG A 76 -5.07 -21.42 14.59
N GLU A 77 -4.88 -20.20 14.09
CA GLU A 77 -4.38 -19.97 12.73
C GLU A 77 -2.90 -19.58 12.70
N ILE A 78 -2.29 -19.26 13.84
CA ILE A 78 -0.86 -18.94 13.94
C ILE A 78 -0.14 -19.87 14.91
N ARG A 79 -0.48 -19.81 16.20
CA ARG A 79 0.24 -20.52 17.25
C ARG A 79 0.16 -22.05 17.12
N ASP A 80 -1.03 -22.58 16.89
CA ASP A 80 -1.26 -24.03 16.93
C ASP A 80 -0.85 -24.73 15.61
N VAL A 81 -0.67 -23.97 14.51
CA VAL A 81 -0.26 -24.51 13.20
C VAL A 81 1.22 -24.27 12.87
N THR A 82 1.89 -23.32 13.53
CA THR A 82 3.29 -23.04 13.25
C THR A 82 4.21 -24.17 13.68
N ARG A 83 5.17 -24.52 12.82
CA ARG A 83 6.28 -25.43 13.15
C ARG A 83 7.54 -24.68 13.57
N ASP A 84 7.53 -23.35 13.46
CA ASP A 84 8.66 -22.52 13.86
C ASP A 84 8.68 -22.33 15.37
N LYS A 85 9.65 -23.00 16.01
CA LYS A 85 9.87 -22.93 17.45
C LYS A 85 10.24 -21.52 17.93
N LYS A 86 10.86 -20.69 17.08
CA LYS A 86 11.23 -19.32 17.43
C LYS A 86 9.99 -18.49 17.64
N LEU A 87 9.10 -18.46 16.64
CA LEU A 87 7.81 -17.78 16.72
C LEU A 87 6.95 -18.33 17.87
N TRP A 88 6.79 -19.66 17.94
CA TRP A 88 5.94 -20.30 18.94
C TRP A 88 6.31 -19.94 20.38
N ARG A 89 7.61 -19.83 20.69
CA ARG A 89 8.10 -19.48 22.04
C ARG A 89 7.79 -18.05 22.47
N THR A 90 7.43 -17.17 21.54
CA THR A 90 7.12 -15.75 21.85
C THR A 90 5.68 -15.54 22.27
N PHE A 91 4.83 -16.56 22.21
CA PHE A 91 3.44 -16.46 22.65
C PHE A 91 3.33 -16.45 24.19
N PHE A 92 2.53 -15.54 24.73
CA PHE A 92 2.25 -15.45 26.16
C PHE A 92 0.83 -14.92 26.42
N ILE A 93 0.35 -15.07 27.65
CA ILE A 93 -0.90 -14.48 28.11
C ILE A 93 -0.60 -13.21 28.88
N SER A 94 -1.17 -12.09 28.44
CA SER A 94 -1.02 -10.80 29.13
C SER A 94 -1.76 -10.77 30.47
N PRO A 95 -1.44 -9.84 31.38
CA PRO A 95 -2.19 -9.64 32.63
C PRO A 95 -3.68 -9.35 32.44
N ALA A 96 -4.08 -8.87 31.25
CA ALA A 96 -5.47 -8.65 30.86
C ALA A 96 -6.15 -9.91 30.29
N ASN A 97 -5.52 -11.08 30.41
CA ASN A 97 -6.00 -12.36 29.89
C ASN A 97 -6.19 -12.43 28.37
N ASN A 98 -5.43 -11.60 27.62
CA ASN A 98 -5.38 -11.67 26.15
C ASN A 98 -4.17 -12.50 25.71
N VAL A 99 -4.32 -13.20 24.59
CA VAL A 99 -3.21 -13.88 23.89
C VAL A 99 -2.36 -12.81 23.20
N CYS A 100 -1.04 -12.91 23.35
CA CYS A 100 -0.09 -12.00 22.73
C CYS A 100 1.12 -12.76 22.17
N PHE A 101 1.79 -12.18 21.16
CA PHE A 101 3.10 -12.64 20.69
C PHE A 101 3.89 -11.47 20.10
N TYR A 102 5.22 -11.61 19.98
CA TYR A 102 6.08 -10.56 19.43
C TYR A 102 7.07 -11.04 18.35
N GLY A 103 7.21 -12.34 18.13
CA GLY A 103 8.08 -12.89 17.09
C GLY A 103 9.58 -12.64 17.29
N GLU A 104 10.40 -12.94 16.28
CA GLU A 104 11.85 -12.73 16.30
C GLU A 104 12.27 -11.93 15.06
N CYS A 105 12.48 -10.63 15.24
CA CYS A 105 12.92 -9.72 14.18
C CYS A 105 13.79 -8.58 14.75
N SER A 106 14.35 -7.74 13.87
CA SER A 106 15.33 -6.72 14.27
C SER A 106 14.74 -5.44 14.86
N TYR A 107 13.49 -5.09 14.55
CA TYR A 107 12.82 -3.87 15.01
C TYR A 107 11.46 -4.20 15.60
N TYR A 108 11.17 -3.67 16.79
CA TYR A 108 9.87 -3.82 17.46
C TYR A 108 9.41 -5.27 17.72
N CYS A 109 10.33 -6.24 17.79
CA CYS A 109 10.04 -7.62 18.19
C CYS A 109 10.50 -7.91 19.63
N SER A 110 9.84 -7.27 20.59
CA SER A 110 10.08 -7.43 22.03
C SER A 110 8.75 -7.45 22.80
N THR A 111 8.76 -7.90 24.06
CA THR A 111 7.54 -7.99 24.89
C THR A 111 6.80 -6.65 25.04
N GLU A 112 7.53 -5.54 25.08
CA GLU A 112 7.01 -4.16 25.14
C GLU A 112 6.23 -3.75 23.86
N HIS A 113 6.48 -4.43 22.75
CA HIS A 113 5.85 -4.19 21.45
C HIS A 113 5.02 -5.37 20.98
N ALA A 114 4.63 -6.26 21.91
CA ALA A 114 3.85 -7.43 21.59
C ALA A 114 2.49 -7.08 20.98
N LEU A 115 2.10 -7.87 20.00
CA LEU A 115 0.81 -7.84 19.34
C LEU A 115 -0.15 -8.68 20.18
N CYS A 116 -1.25 -8.07 20.59
CA CYS A 116 -2.22 -8.69 21.49
C CYS A 116 -3.62 -8.61 20.89
N GLY A 117 -4.33 -9.72 20.93
CA GLY A 117 -5.72 -9.80 20.50
C GLY A 117 -6.70 -9.43 21.59
N LYS A 118 -7.99 -9.56 21.28
CA LYS A 118 -9.10 -9.40 22.25
C LYS A 118 -10.20 -10.45 22.06
N PRO A 119 -10.16 -11.57 22.79
CA PRO A 119 -9.04 -12.06 23.58
C PRO A 119 -7.90 -12.63 22.74
N ASP A 120 -8.19 -13.16 21.53
CA ASP A 120 -7.24 -13.92 20.71
C ASP A 120 -7.34 -13.66 19.20
N GLN A 121 -8.12 -12.68 18.77
CA GLN A 121 -8.17 -12.22 17.38
C GLN A 121 -7.38 -10.93 17.17
N ILE A 122 -6.70 -10.85 16.02
CA ILE A 122 -6.01 -9.65 15.54
C ILE A 122 -6.41 -9.36 14.10
N GLU A 123 -6.41 -8.08 13.75
CA GLU A 123 -6.56 -7.63 12.37
C GLU A 123 -5.17 -7.58 11.70
N GLY A 124 -5.12 -7.90 10.42
CA GLY A 124 -3.89 -7.81 9.64
C GLY A 124 -4.15 -7.94 8.14
N SER A 125 -3.16 -7.51 7.35
CA SER A 125 -3.20 -7.63 5.89
C SER A 125 -2.55 -8.92 5.43
N LEU A 126 -3.16 -9.58 4.45
CA LEU A 126 -2.65 -10.79 3.81
C LEU A 126 -2.18 -10.48 2.39
N ALA A 127 -0.87 -10.60 2.19
CA ALA A 127 -0.26 -10.38 0.88
C ALA A 127 -0.13 -11.68 0.08
N ALA A 128 -0.64 -11.66 -1.15
CA ALA A 128 -0.41 -12.73 -2.10
C ALA A 128 1.09 -12.85 -2.38
N PHE A 129 1.60 -14.08 -2.36
CA PHE A 129 2.98 -14.30 -2.76
C PHE A 129 3.15 -14.10 -4.26
N LEU A 130 4.23 -13.40 -4.62
CA LEU A 130 4.76 -13.50 -5.98
C LEU A 130 5.28 -14.92 -6.22
N PRO A 131 5.39 -15.36 -7.49
CA PRO A 131 5.93 -16.67 -7.81
C PRO A 131 7.28 -16.91 -7.13
N ASP A 132 7.51 -18.17 -6.75
CA ASP A 132 8.74 -18.59 -6.09
C ASP A 132 9.98 -18.16 -6.91
N LEU A 133 11.04 -17.73 -6.22
CA LEU A 133 12.26 -17.22 -6.85
C LEU A 133 12.96 -18.27 -7.74
N ASN A 134 12.71 -19.56 -7.53
CA ASN A 134 13.20 -20.63 -8.40
C ASN A 134 12.49 -20.64 -9.77
N LEU A 135 11.24 -20.18 -9.82
CA LEU A 135 10.43 -20.09 -11.05
C LEU A 135 10.58 -18.72 -11.73
N ALA A 136 10.56 -17.65 -10.94
CA ALA A 136 10.64 -16.28 -11.41
C ALA A 136 11.68 -15.50 -10.60
N LYS A 137 12.92 -15.51 -11.07
CA LYS A 137 14.00 -14.73 -10.43
C LYS A 137 13.68 -13.25 -10.49
N ARG A 138 13.88 -12.58 -9.36
CA ARG A 138 13.73 -11.13 -9.19
C ARG A 138 15.11 -10.52 -8.98
N LYS A 139 15.31 -9.35 -9.57
CA LYS A 139 16.50 -8.53 -9.40
C LYS A 139 16.16 -7.33 -8.53
N THR A 140 16.86 -7.20 -7.42
CA THR A 140 16.76 -6.05 -6.52
C THR A 140 17.71 -4.96 -6.98
N TRP A 141 17.19 -3.74 -7.08
CA TRP A 141 17.92 -2.55 -7.46
C TRP A 141 17.93 -1.56 -6.31
N ARG A 142 19.06 -0.90 -6.12
CA ARG A 142 19.17 0.21 -5.16
C ARG A 142 18.57 1.47 -5.80
N ASN A 143 17.65 2.12 -5.08
CA ASN A 143 17.07 3.39 -5.52
C ASN A 143 18.16 4.49 -5.48
N PRO A 144 18.39 5.27 -6.55
CA PRO A 144 19.35 6.38 -6.53
C PRO A 144 19.03 7.43 -5.47
N TRP A 145 17.75 7.68 -5.22
CA TRP A 145 17.26 8.60 -4.19
C TRP A 145 17.06 7.94 -2.82
N ARG A 146 17.74 6.81 -2.58
CA ARG A 146 17.77 6.17 -1.26
C ARG A 146 18.30 7.15 -0.22
N ARG A 147 17.61 7.27 0.91
CA ARG A 147 18.05 8.05 2.07
C ARG A 147 19.34 7.49 2.68
N SER A 148 20.03 8.30 3.48
CA SER A 148 21.26 7.88 4.16
C SER A 148 21.04 6.83 5.26
N TYR A 149 19.82 6.75 5.80
CA TYR A 149 19.47 5.98 7.01
C TYR A 149 20.34 6.33 8.22
N HIS A 150 20.85 7.57 8.25
CA HIS A 150 21.77 8.02 9.28
C HIS A 150 21.42 9.44 9.71
N LYS A 151 21.14 9.62 11.01
CA LYS A 151 20.54 10.86 11.57
C LYS A 151 21.29 12.16 11.23
N ARG A 152 22.59 12.10 11.02
CA ARG A 152 23.46 13.27 10.78
C ARG A 152 24.06 13.33 9.37
N LYS A 153 23.95 12.25 8.59
CA LYS A 153 24.60 12.17 7.28
C LYS A 153 23.53 12.45 6.23
N LYS A 154 23.75 13.44 5.38
CA LYS A 154 22.90 13.70 4.22
C LYS A 154 23.18 12.68 3.11
N ALA A 155 22.18 12.41 2.28
CA ALA A 155 22.38 11.66 1.04
C ALA A 155 22.88 12.60 -0.08
N GLU A 156 23.51 12.05 -1.12
CA GLU A 156 24.07 12.85 -2.23
C GLU A 156 23.00 13.71 -2.92
N TRP A 157 21.83 13.15 -3.18
CA TRP A 157 20.70 13.88 -3.78
C TRP A 157 20.14 15.00 -2.89
N GLU A 158 20.43 15.03 -1.59
CA GLU A 158 20.03 16.11 -0.68
C GLU A 158 20.97 17.31 -0.73
N VAL A 159 22.18 17.13 -1.27
CA VAL A 159 23.22 18.17 -1.36
C VAL A 159 23.44 18.66 -2.78
N ASP A 160 23.25 17.80 -3.77
CA ASP A 160 23.41 18.12 -5.18
C ASP A 160 22.04 18.38 -5.85
N PRO A 161 21.75 19.62 -6.28
CA PRO A 161 20.52 19.94 -7.00
C PRO A 161 20.46 19.31 -8.40
N ASP A 162 21.61 19.06 -9.03
CA ASP A 162 21.73 18.52 -10.40
C ASP A 162 21.95 17.00 -10.41
N TYR A 163 21.77 16.34 -9.26
CA TYR A 163 21.98 14.89 -9.07
C TYR A 163 21.30 14.02 -10.14
N CYS A 164 20.11 14.41 -10.62
CA CYS A 164 19.42 13.63 -11.64
C CYS A 164 20.17 13.59 -12.98
N ASP A 165 21.00 14.59 -13.30
CA ASP A 165 21.76 14.60 -14.56
C ASP A 165 22.88 13.55 -14.57
N GLU A 166 23.44 13.22 -13.41
CA GLU A 166 24.33 12.06 -13.24
C GLU A 166 23.53 10.74 -13.34
N VAL A 167 22.37 10.67 -12.67
CA VAL A 167 21.53 9.47 -12.70
C VAL A 167 21.09 9.14 -14.13
N LYS A 168 20.71 10.14 -14.94
CA LYS A 168 20.35 9.98 -16.36
C LYS A 168 21.49 9.40 -17.22
N GLN A 169 22.73 9.44 -16.77
CA GLN A 169 23.89 8.88 -17.48
C GLN A 169 24.30 7.50 -16.94
N THR A 170 23.69 7.06 -15.84
CA THR A 170 24.05 5.83 -15.14
C THR A 170 23.13 4.67 -15.57
N PRO A 171 23.67 3.54 -16.06
CA PRO A 171 22.86 2.35 -16.31
C PRO A 171 22.21 1.83 -15.02
N PRO A 172 20.92 1.40 -15.04
CA PRO A 172 20.04 1.23 -16.21
C PRO A 172 19.13 2.45 -16.50
N TYR A 173 19.39 3.62 -15.90
CA TYR A 173 18.54 4.81 -15.99
C TYR A 173 18.78 5.65 -17.25
N ASP A 174 19.89 5.39 -17.94
CA ASP A 174 20.30 6.03 -19.19
C ASP A 174 19.47 5.61 -20.41
N ARG A 175 18.71 4.51 -20.30
CA ARG A 175 17.98 3.90 -21.40
C ARG A 175 16.58 3.43 -21.00
N GLY A 176 15.75 3.23 -22.02
CA GLY A 176 14.45 2.61 -21.87
C GLY A 176 13.46 3.45 -21.05
N THR A 177 12.62 2.75 -20.28
CA THR A 177 11.55 3.37 -19.48
C THR A 177 11.91 3.53 -18.01
N ARG A 178 13.05 3.02 -17.56
CA ARG A 178 13.38 2.86 -16.14
C ARG A 178 13.32 4.14 -15.33
N LEU A 179 13.85 5.25 -15.87
CA LEU A 179 13.80 6.53 -15.17
C LEU A 179 12.35 6.99 -14.99
N LEU A 180 11.49 6.82 -16.00
CA LEU A 180 10.07 7.17 -15.92
C LEU A 180 9.32 6.26 -14.93
N ASP A 181 9.70 4.98 -14.84
CA ASP A 181 9.11 4.07 -13.85
C ASP A 181 9.47 4.49 -12.42
N ILE A 182 10.67 5.01 -12.20
CA ILE A 182 11.01 5.64 -10.91
C ILE A 182 10.14 6.87 -10.65
N MET A 183 9.90 7.73 -11.65
CA MET A 183 9.04 8.91 -11.46
C MET A 183 7.62 8.52 -11.08
N ASP A 184 7.07 7.50 -11.74
CA ASP A 184 5.77 6.92 -11.44
C ASP A 184 5.74 6.37 -9.98
N MET A 185 6.77 5.61 -9.58
CA MET A 185 6.93 5.11 -8.21
C MET A 185 7.09 6.22 -7.17
N THR A 186 7.82 7.29 -7.48
CA THR A 186 8.02 8.46 -6.61
C THR A 186 6.71 9.21 -6.35
N ILE A 187 5.91 9.43 -7.38
CA ILE A 187 4.58 10.04 -7.24
C ILE A 187 3.72 9.16 -6.33
N PHE A 188 3.78 7.85 -6.55
CA PHE A 188 3.04 6.89 -5.75
C PHE A 188 3.44 6.91 -4.27
N ASP A 189 4.74 6.85 -3.98
CA ASP A 189 5.27 6.92 -2.62
C ASP A 189 4.92 8.27 -1.95
N PHE A 190 4.89 9.38 -2.69
CA PHE A 190 4.49 10.68 -2.15
C PHE A 190 3.02 10.71 -1.73
N LEU A 191 2.11 10.21 -2.57
CA LEU A 191 0.67 10.17 -2.24
C LEU A 191 0.37 9.35 -0.98
N MET A 192 1.21 8.37 -0.68
CA MET A 192 1.12 7.57 0.56
C MET A 192 1.97 8.12 1.71
N GLY A 193 2.87 9.08 1.46
CA GLY A 193 3.87 9.50 2.44
C GLY A 193 4.92 8.42 2.79
N ASN A 194 5.17 7.46 1.89
CA ASN A 194 6.15 6.40 2.11
C ASN A 194 7.57 6.88 1.79
N MET A 195 8.33 7.20 2.83
CA MET A 195 9.70 7.70 2.68
C MET A 195 10.80 6.61 2.69
N ASP A 196 10.43 5.32 2.71
CA ASP A 196 11.35 4.19 2.94
C ASP A 196 11.69 3.38 1.67
N ARG A 197 11.48 3.94 0.48
CA ARG A 197 11.79 3.28 -0.79
C ARG A 197 13.28 3.21 -1.08
N HIS A 198 14.02 2.38 -0.34
CA HIS A 198 15.46 2.20 -0.53
C HIS A 198 15.86 1.26 -1.66
N HIS A 199 14.96 0.35 -2.01
CA HIS A 199 15.16 -0.67 -3.03
C HIS A 199 13.86 -0.83 -3.81
N TYR A 200 13.99 -1.37 -5.02
CA TYR A 200 12.88 -1.78 -5.85
C TYR A 200 13.25 -3.06 -6.60
N GLU A 201 12.25 -3.82 -7.06
CA GLU A 201 12.49 -5.10 -7.73
C GLU A 201 11.95 -5.12 -9.16
N THR A 202 12.57 -5.95 -9.99
CA THR A 202 12.12 -6.27 -11.35
C THR A 202 12.23 -7.76 -11.59
N PHE A 203 11.43 -8.33 -12.49
CA PHE A 203 11.65 -9.71 -12.94
C PHE A 203 12.88 -9.79 -13.86
N GLU A 204 13.84 -10.64 -13.50
CA GLU A 204 15.10 -10.79 -14.23
C GLU A 204 14.86 -11.24 -15.68
N LYS A 205 13.86 -12.09 -15.89
CA LYS A 205 13.48 -12.65 -17.21
C LYS A 205 13.15 -11.58 -18.24
N PHE A 206 12.61 -10.43 -17.83
CA PHE A 206 12.20 -9.35 -18.75
C PHE A 206 13.30 -8.29 -18.98
N GLY A 207 14.48 -8.46 -18.36
CA GLY A 207 15.60 -7.53 -18.55
C GLY A 207 15.34 -6.15 -17.93
N ASN A 208 15.85 -5.10 -18.57
CA ASN A 208 15.75 -3.74 -18.03
C ASN A 208 14.46 -3.02 -18.42
N ASP A 209 13.88 -3.36 -19.56
CA ASP A 209 12.64 -2.78 -20.10
C ASP A 209 11.41 -3.51 -19.56
N THR A 210 11.27 -3.46 -18.24
CA THR A 210 10.16 -4.03 -17.48
C THR A 210 9.73 -3.06 -16.40
N PHE A 211 8.48 -3.20 -15.95
CA PHE A 211 7.95 -2.43 -14.83
C PHE A 211 8.67 -2.76 -13.51
N ILE A 212 8.54 -1.83 -12.56
CA ILE A 212 9.01 -1.97 -11.19
C ILE A 212 7.92 -2.60 -10.33
N ILE A 213 8.28 -3.60 -9.53
CA ILE A 213 7.40 -4.22 -8.54
C ILE A 213 7.45 -3.39 -7.26
N HIS A 214 6.31 -2.88 -6.82
CA HIS A 214 6.20 -1.99 -5.65
C HIS A 214 5.85 -2.82 -4.40
N LEU A 215 6.88 -3.34 -3.72
CA LEU A 215 6.76 -4.15 -2.50
C LEU A 215 6.97 -3.32 -1.22
N ASP A 216 6.76 -3.91 -0.04
CA ASP A 216 7.14 -3.31 1.26
C ASP A 216 6.59 -1.90 1.52
N ASN A 217 5.31 -1.70 1.25
CA ASN A 217 4.69 -0.38 1.35
C ASN A 217 4.16 -0.02 2.75
N GLY A 218 4.34 -0.89 3.74
CA GLY A 218 3.80 -0.80 5.12
C GLY A 218 4.15 0.46 5.92
N ARG A 219 4.95 1.38 5.36
CA ARG A 219 5.36 2.65 5.98
C ARG A 219 4.65 3.88 5.42
N GLY A 220 3.72 3.71 4.49
CA GLY A 220 2.80 4.79 4.08
C GLY A 220 1.69 5.05 5.11
N PHE A 221 0.89 6.09 4.87
CA PHE A 221 -0.27 6.52 5.65
C PHE A 221 -0.02 6.72 7.16
N GLY A 222 1.24 6.94 7.56
CA GLY A 222 1.59 7.17 8.95
C GLY A 222 1.25 8.57 9.47
N LYS A 223 1.08 9.55 8.57
CA LYS A 223 0.77 10.96 8.89
C LYS A 223 -0.20 11.54 7.86
N HIS A 224 -1.40 11.91 8.28
CA HIS A 224 -2.43 12.47 7.38
C HIS A 224 -2.40 14.00 7.29
N SER A 225 -1.72 14.69 8.21
CA SER A 225 -1.66 16.15 8.32
C SER A 225 -0.30 16.73 7.92
N HIS A 226 0.54 15.95 7.24
CA HIS A 226 1.89 16.34 6.86
C HIS A 226 2.28 15.70 5.52
N ASP A 227 2.63 16.53 4.56
CA ASP A 227 3.13 16.09 3.26
C ASP A 227 4.66 16.10 3.26
N GLU A 228 5.26 14.94 3.05
CA GLU A 228 6.72 14.79 3.03
C GLU A 228 7.29 15.10 1.64
N LEU A 229 7.48 16.39 1.36
CA LEU A 229 7.94 16.90 0.06
C LEU A 229 9.29 16.33 -0.38
N SER A 230 10.14 15.87 0.55
CA SER A 230 11.41 15.25 0.19
C SER A 230 11.24 13.96 -0.63
N ILE A 231 10.06 13.32 -0.59
CA ILE A 231 9.75 12.17 -1.45
C ILE A 231 9.67 12.59 -2.93
N LEU A 232 9.20 13.80 -3.25
CA LEU A 232 9.07 14.30 -4.63
C LEU A 232 10.38 14.83 -5.25
N VAL A 233 11.48 14.85 -4.50
CA VAL A 233 12.78 15.33 -4.99
C VAL A 233 13.25 14.67 -6.30
N PRO A 234 13.08 13.34 -6.51
CA PRO A 234 13.38 12.72 -7.80
C PRO A 234 12.63 13.38 -8.96
N LEU A 235 11.33 13.67 -8.77
CA LEU A 235 10.50 14.28 -9.79
C LEU A 235 10.90 15.74 -10.05
N SER A 236 11.19 16.52 -8.99
CA SER A 236 11.62 17.91 -9.15
C SER A 236 13.00 18.03 -9.78
N GLN A 237 13.95 17.16 -9.45
CA GLN A 237 15.29 17.16 -10.04
C GLN A 237 15.26 16.67 -11.50
N CYS A 238 14.49 15.61 -11.79
CA CYS A 238 14.47 15.04 -13.13
C CYS A 238 13.55 15.78 -14.10
N CYS A 239 12.51 16.46 -13.59
CA CYS A 239 11.52 17.21 -14.37
C CYS A 239 10.93 16.43 -15.56
N ARG A 240 10.70 15.13 -15.37
CA ARG A 240 10.16 14.23 -16.40
C ARG A 240 9.07 13.35 -15.81
N VAL A 241 8.00 13.16 -16.56
CA VAL A 241 6.89 12.27 -16.17
C VAL A 241 6.31 11.62 -17.42
N ARG A 242 5.74 10.42 -17.26
CA ARG A 242 5.04 9.73 -18.35
C ARG A 242 3.74 10.49 -18.66
N LYS A 243 3.46 10.74 -19.94
CA LYS A 243 2.25 11.45 -20.37
C LYS A 243 0.97 10.77 -19.86
N SER A 244 0.93 9.44 -19.84
CA SER A 244 -0.22 8.69 -19.31
C SER A 244 -0.44 8.97 -17.83
N THR A 245 0.62 8.98 -17.01
CA THR A 245 0.55 9.28 -15.58
C THR A 245 0.10 10.72 -15.35
N TYR A 246 0.68 11.67 -16.09
CA TYR A 246 0.30 13.08 -16.00
C TYR A 246 -1.20 13.31 -16.29
N LEU A 247 -1.72 12.78 -17.39
CA LEU A 247 -3.13 12.91 -17.75
C LEU A 247 -4.07 12.27 -16.71
N ARG A 248 -3.66 11.14 -16.12
CA ARG A 248 -4.40 10.48 -15.06
C ARG A 248 -4.43 11.31 -13.78
N LEU A 249 -3.31 11.89 -13.37
CA LEU A 249 -3.25 12.78 -12.21
C LEU A 249 -4.15 14.02 -12.40
N GLN A 250 -4.16 14.59 -13.61
CA GLN A 250 -5.07 15.69 -13.94
C GLN A 250 -6.54 15.27 -13.86
N LEU A 251 -6.87 14.04 -14.29
CA LEU A 251 -8.23 13.51 -14.18
C LEU A 251 -8.65 13.35 -12.71
N LEU A 252 -7.76 12.81 -11.87
CA LEU A 252 -8.01 12.57 -10.44
C LEU A 252 -8.15 13.85 -9.60
N ALA A 253 -7.79 14.99 -10.17
CA ALA A 253 -7.98 16.30 -9.56
C ALA A 253 -9.34 16.93 -9.90
N LYS A 254 -10.13 16.34 -10.80
CA LYS A 254 -11.47 16.82 -11.14
C LYS A 254 -12.49 16.31 -10.12
N GLU A 255 -13.52 17.10 -9.85
CA GLU A 255 -14.58 16.77 -8.88
C GLU A 255 -15.25 15.42 -9.19
N ASP A 256 -15.56 15.15 -10.46
CA ASP A 256 -16.20 13.89 -10.89
C ASP A 256 -15.36 12.62 -10.68
N TYR A 257 -14.04 12.78 -10.50
CA TYR A 257 -13.08 11.68 -10.40
C TYR A 257 -12.12 11.88 -9.22
N GLN A 258 -12.56 12.59 -8.18
CA GLN A 258 -11.70 12.95 -7.06
C GLN A 258 -11.09 11.70 -6.43
N LEU A 259 -9.76 11.73 -6.22
CA LEU A 259 -9.04 10.59 -5.67
C LEU A 259 -9.65 10.10 -4.35
N SER A 260 -10.07 11.00 -3.46
CA SER A 260 -10.68 10.64 -2.18
C SER A 260 -11.94 9.80 -2.34
N SER A 261 -12.85 10.20 -3.23
CA SER A 261 -14.13 9.49 -3.45
C SER A 261 -13.91 8.12 -4.09
N LEU A 262 -13.00 8.04 -5.07
CA LEU A 262 -12.63 6.77 -5.71
C LEU A 262 -11.96 5.81 -4.72
N MET A 263 -11.12 6.34 -3.84
CA MET A 263 -10.48 5.56 -2.79
C MET A 263 -11.49 5.04 -1.78
N GLU A 264 -12.42 5.88 -1.33
CA GLU A 264 -13.50 5.50 -0.41
C GLU A 264 -14.38 4.39 -1.00
N GLU A 265 -14.82 4.53 -2.26
CA GLU A 265 -15.62 3.51 -2.94
C GLU A 265 -14.87 2.17 -3.07
N SER A 266 -13.58 2.24 -3.40
CA SER A 266 -12.75 1.04 -3.50
C SER A 266 -12.59 0.37 -2.13
N LEU A 267 -12.39 1.15 -1.07
CA LEU A 267 -12.23 0.68 0.30
C LEU A 267 -13.46 -0.03 0.84
N LEU A 268 -14.67 0.42 0.49
CA LEU A 268 -15.93 -0.21 0.95
C LEU A 268 -16.08 -1.69 0.56
N ARG A 269 -15.27 -2.20 -0.38
CA ARG A 269 -15.30 -3.61 -0.79
C ARG A 269 -14.49 -4.53 0.13
N ASP A 270 -13.71 -3.96 1.04
CA ASP A 270 -12.90 -4.72 1.99
C ASP A 270 -13.74 -5.22 3.19
N PRO A 271 -13.62 -6.51 3.60
CA PRO A 271 -14.32 -7.08 4.74
C PRO A 271 -14.12 -6.34 6.08
N THR A 272 -13.03 -5.58 6.23
CA THR A 272 -12.66 -4.90 7.48
C THR A 272 -13.18 -3.48 7.59
N VAL A 273 -13.86 -2.95 6.56
CA VAL A 273 -14.53 -1.65 6.70
C VAL A 273 -15.69 -1.80 7.68
N PRO A 274 -15.70 -1.05 8.81
CA PRO A 274 -16.81 -1.11 9.73
C PRO A 274 -18.08 -0.70 9.00
N HIS A 275 -18.97 -1.67 8.79
CA HIS A 275 -20.32 -1.37 8.32
C HIS A 275 -20.91 -0.33 9.29
N PRO A 276 -21.47 0.78 8.79
CA PRO A 276 -22.18 1.70 9.66
C PRO A 276 -23.26 0.90 10.37
N HIS A 277 -23.10 0.73 11.69
CA HIS A 277 -24.20 0.27 12.52
C HIS A 277 -25.38 1.21 12.20
N PRO A 278 -26.56 0.67 11.85
CA PRO A 278 -27.73 1.52 11.72
C PRO A 278 -27.86 2.28 13.04
N ALA A 279 -27.84 3.61 12.95
CA ALA A 279 -28.01 4.47 14.11
C ALA A 279 -29.19 3.96 14.91
N SER A 280 -28.94 3.53 16.15
CA SER A 280 -30.02 3.25 17.09
C SER A 280 -30.95 4.47 17.08
N PRO A 281 -32.27 4.28 16.90
CA PRO A 281 -33.19 5.41 16.88
C PRO A 281 -33.02 6.17 18.20
N PRO A 282 -33.11 7.52 18.19
CA PRO A 282 -32.89 8.32 19.38
C PRO A 282 -33.85 7.83 20.46
N GLY A 283 -33.28 7.27 21.52
CA GLY A 283 -34.04 6.84 22.68
C GLY A 283 -34.83 8.03 23.21
N HIS A 284 -36.15 7.86 23.30
CA HIS A 284 -37.02 8.82 23.97
C HIS A 284 -36.56 8.98 25.42
N GLY A 285 -35.81 10.04 25.69
CA GLY A 285 -35.61 10.56 27.04
C GLY A 285 -36.94 11.04 27.61
N PRO A 286 -37.11 10.98 28.95
CA PRO A 286 -38.40 11.20 29.59
C PRO A 286 -38.90 12.64 29.38
N GLN A 287 -40.17 12.76 29.02
CA GLN A 287 -40.89 14.01 28.86
C GLN A 287 -40.85 14.82 30.17
N ALA A 288 -40.29 16.03 30.10
CA ALA A 288 -40.49 17.06 31.12
C ALA A 288 -41.89 17.69 30.93
N PRO A 289 -42.63 17.99 32.01
CA PRO A 289 -44.00 18.47 31.91
C PRO A 289 -44.06 19.91 31.39
N ALA A 290 -45.05 20.15 30.54
CA ALA A 290 -45.39 21.45 29.98
C ALA A 290 -45.81 22.43 31.09
N GLY A 291 -45.18 23.62 31.11
CA GLY A 291 -45.53 24.73 31.97
C GLY A 291 -45.41 26.05 31.20
N ALA A 292 -46.50 26.79 31.17
CA ALA A 292 -46.81 27.90 30.28
C ALA A 292 -45.94 29.17 30.48
N ALA A 293 -45.63 29.86 29.39
CA ALA A 293 -45.41 31.31 29.35
C ALA A 293 -45.73 31.85 27.94
N GLY A 294 -46.58 32.89 27.91
CA GLY A 294 -47.28 33.41 26.72
C GLY A 294 -46.45 34.26 25.74
N PRO A 295 -47.12 34.90 24.76
CA PRO A 295 -46.49 35.41 23.55
C PRO A 295 -46.01 36.86 23.72
N CYS A 296 -44.85 37.19 23.15
CA CYS A 296 -44.51 38.56 22.79
C CYS A 296 -44.60 38.72 21.27
N ARG A 297 -45.45 39.65 20.87
CA ARG A 297 -45.66 40.17 19.52
C ARG A 297 -44.50 41.07 19.09
N ASP A 298 -44.41 41.23 17.78
CA ASP A 298 -43.54 42.13 17.02
C ASP A 298 -43.53 43.59 17.51
N ALA A 299 -42.33 44.16 17.61
CA ALA A 299 -41.92 45.49 17.17
C ALA A 299 -40.39 45.62 17.26
#